data_AF-A0A2V7V6K9-F1
#
_entry.id   AF-A0A2V7V6K9-F1
#
_cell.length_a   1.000
_cell.length_b   1.000
_cell.length_c   1.000
_cell.angle_alpha   90.00
_cell.angle_beta   90.00
_cell.angle_gamma   90.00
#
_symmetry.space_group_name_H-M   'P 1'
#
loop_
_entity.id
_entity.type
_entity.pdbx_description
1 polymer ?
#
loop_
_entity_poly.entity_id
_entity_poly.type
_entity_poly.pdbx_seq_one_letter_code
_entity_poly.pdbx_strand_id
1 'polypeptide(L)'
;MDDFQFFINPAVADIDGDGRPEVITGSGGYLVHAFNSLGREPNGWPKFTGQWVAASAAVGDVDGDGLLEVVVGTREGALYVWDTPAPARVKGRSPLQWPKFHHDLRNSGNYNSPLE
;
A
#
# COMPACT_ATOMS: atom_id res chain seq x y z
N MET A 1 5.89 -20.03 -11.81
CA MET A 1 6.62 -18.80 -12.21
C MET A 1 5.51 -17.82 -12.52
N ASP A 2 4.95 -17.25 -11.47
CA ASP A 2 3.57 -16.73 -11.48
C ASP A 2 3.51 -15.22 -11.40
N ASP A 3 4.63 -14.54 -11.70
CA ASP A 3 4.66 -13.09 -11.57
C ASP A 3 5.26 -12.40 -12.80
N PHE A 4 4.40 -11.66 -13.50
CA PHE A 4 4.82 -10.53 -14.31
C PHE A 4 4.70 -9.29 -13.44
N GLN A 5 5.80 -8.93 -12.79
CA GLN A 5 5.87 -7.67 -12.06
C GLN A 5 5.85 -6.54 -13.09
N PHE A 6 4.75 -5.80 -13.14
CA PHE A 6 4.64 -4.62 -14.01
C PHE A 6 5.55 -3.50 -13.50
N PHE A 7 5.78 -2.46 -14.32
CA PHE A 7 6.53 -1.26 -13.95
C PHE A 7 5.77 -0.40 -12.90
N ILE A 8 5.35 -1.02 -11.80
CA ILE A 8 4.68 -0.37 -10.68
C ILE A 8 5.72 -0.05 -9.61
N ASN A 9 5.59 1.13 -9.01
CA ASN A 9 6.36 1.49 -7.83
C ASN A 9 5.67 0.88 -6.60
N PRO A 10 6.40 0.19 -5.71
CA PRO A 10 5.84 -0.29 -4.47
C PRO A 10 5.43 0.86 -3.55
N ALA A 11 4.43 0.62 -2.71
CA ALA A 11 4.11 1.50 -1.59
C ALA A 11 4.70 0.93 -0.30
N VAL A 12 4.99 1.79 0.67
CA VAL A 12 5.55 1.40 1.97
C VAL A 12 4.76 2.06 3.08
N ALA A 13 4.07 1.25 3.88
CA ALA A 13 3.23 1.71 4.99
C ALA A 13 3.07 0.60 6.02
N ASP A 14 2.90 0.98 7.29
CA ASP A 14 2.44 0.07 8.33
C ASP A 14 0.95 -0.19 8.11
N ILE A 15 0.60 -1.40 7.68
CA ILE A 15 -0.79 -1.78 7.36
C ILE A 15 -1.34 -2.83 8.32
N ASP A 16 -0.51 -3.44 9.16
CA ASP A 16 -0.99 -4.37 10.19
C ASP A 16 -1.04 -3.75 11.60
N GLY A 17 -0.53 -2.53 11.75
CA GLY A 17 -0.55 -1.74 12.98
C GLY A 17 0.53 -2.14 13.98
N ASP A 18 1.52 -2.94 13.59
CA ASP A 18 2.59 -3.42 14.49
C ASP A 18 3.68 -2.37 14.76
N GLY A 19 3.63 -1.22 14.08
CA GLY A 19 4.66 -0.22 14.15
C GLY A 19 5.89 -0.61 13.31
N ARG A 20 5.74 -1.30 12.19
CA ARG A 20 6.79 -1.52 11.18
C ARG A 20 6.10 -1.51 9.83
N PRO A 21 6.74 -0.95 8.79
CA PRO A 21 6.08 -0.88 7.49
C PRO A 21 6.22 -2.17 6.69
N GLU A 22 5.17 -2.48 5.94
CA GLU A 22 5.14 -3.48 4.88
C GLU A 22 5.46 -2.82 3.52
N VAL A 23 6.01 -3.62 2.60
CA VAL A 23 6.17 -3.28 1.19
C VAL A 23 5.00 -3.88 0.41
N ILE A 24 4.21 -3.01 -0.24
CA ILE A 24 3.01 -3.39 -0.98
C ILE A 24 3.30 -3.38 -2.48
N THR A 25 2.99 -4.48 -3.16
CA THR A 25 3.20 -4.62 -4.61
C THR A 25 2.05 -5.38 -5.27
N GLY A 26 1.63 -4.90 -6.43
CA GLY A 26 0.75 -5.62 -7.34
C GLY A 26 1.49 -6.67 -8.17
N SER A 27 0.75 -7.62 -8.71
CA SER A 27 1.24 -8.71 -9.55
C SER A 27 0.34 -8.93 -10.77
N GLY A 28 0.94 -9.40 -11.87
CA GLY A 28 0.21 -9.93 -13.02
C GLY A 28 -0.51 -11.27 -12.75
N GLY A 29 -0.22 -11.93 -11.63
CA GLY A 29 -0.92 -13.09 -11.10
C GLY A 29 -2.23 -12.76 -10.37
N TYR A 30 -2.76 -11.54 -10.55
CA TYR A 30 -4.01 -11.05 -9.96
C TYR A 30 -3.97 -10.79 -8.44
N LEU A 31 -2.77 -10.76 -7.86
CA LEU A 31 -2.56 -10.59 -6.44
C LEU A 31 -2.00 -9.19 -6.10
N VAL A 32 -2.35 -8.71 -4.92
CA VAL A 32 -1.62 -7.65 -4.23
C VAL A 32 -0.99 -8.27 -2.99
N HIS A 33 0.33 -8.18 -2.94
CA HIS A 33 1.15 -8.68 -1.83
C HIS A 33 1.52 -7.54 -0.90
N ALA A 34 1.74 -7.88 0.37
CA ALA A 34 2.31 -6.99 1.36
C ALA A 34 3.34 -7.75 2.21
N PHE A 35 4.61 -7.39 2.13
CA PHE A 35 5.68 -8.09 2.81
C PHE A 35 6.32 -7.24 3.89
N ASN A 36 6.45 -7.78 5.10
CA ASN A 36 7.27 -7.17 6.14
C ASN A 36 8.77 -7.40 5.89
N SER A 37 9.62 -6.88 6.79
CA SER A 37 11.09 -6.98 6.70
C SER A 37 11.66 -8.42 6.74
N LEU A 38 10.84 -9.40 7.11
CA LEU A 38 11.19 -10.82 7.11
C LEU A 38 10.65 -11.56 5.88
N GLY A 39 10.03 -10.85 4.92
CA GLY A 39 9.42 -11.42 3.72
C GLY A 39 8.13 -12.20 4.02
N ARG A 40 7.45 -11.90 5.13
CA ARG A 40 6.18 -12.53 5.52
C ARG A 40 5.03 -11.57 5.25
N GLU A 41 3.87 -12.12 4.91
CA GLU A 41 2.65 -11.34 4.74
C GLU A 41 1.88 -11.25 6.06
N PRO A 42 1.29 -10.09 6.38
CA PRO A 42 0.41 -9.95 7.53
C PRO A 42 -0.91 -10.69 7.31
N ASN A 43 -1.67 -10.85 8.40
CA ASN A 43 -2.94 -11.57 8.34
C ASN A 43 -3.91 -10.93 7.32
N GLY A 44 -4.54 -11.77 6.49
CA GLY A 44 -5.48 -11.32 5.47
C GLY A 44 -4.84 -10.85 4.16
N TRP A 45 -3.52 -11.02 4.01
CA TRP A 45 -2.76 -10.84 2.77
C TRP A 45 -2.26 -12.20 2.26
N PRO A 46 -2.13 -12.39 0.93
CA PRO A 46 -2.34 -11.40 -0.14
C PRO A 46 -3.81 -11.16 -0.47
N LYS A 47 -4.10 -10.09 -1.22
CA LYS A 47 -5.44 -9.80 -1.76
C LYS A 47 -5.57 -10.30 -3.19
N PHE A 48 -6.64 -11.01 -3.49
CA PHE A 48 -6.96 -11.43 -4.85
C PHE A 48 -7.93 -10.45 -5.52
N THR A 49 -7.57 -9.98 -6.71
CA THR A 49 -8.38 -9.05 -7.50
C THR A 49 -9.01 -9.71 -8.73
N GLY A 50 -8.50 -10.87 -9.16
CA GLY A 50 -8.93 -11.52 -10.41
C GLY A 50 -8.60 -10.74 -11.69
N GLN A 51 -7.77 -9.69 -11.59
CA GLN A 51 -7.47 -8.73 -12.64
C GLN A 51 -6.02 -8.26 -12.56
N TRP A 52 -5.43 -7.82 -13.66
CA TRP A 52 -4.00 -7.46 -13.64
C TRP A 52 -3.81 -6.20 -12.80
N VAL A 53 -2.98 -6.29 -11.75
CA VAL A 53 -2.65 -5.14 -10.93
C VAL A 53 -1.51 -4.38 -11.62
N ALA A 54 -1.89 -3.42 -12.45
CA ALA A 54 -0.98 -2.65 -13.30
C ALA A 54 -0.76 -1.20 -12.82
N ALA A 55 -1.35 -0.82 -11.68
CA ALA A 55 -1.13 0.48 -11.04
C ALA A 55 -0.38 0.33 -9.71
N SER A 56 0.41 1.35 -9.36
CA SER A 56 0.99 1.45 -8.02
C SER A 56 -0.10 1.55 -6.95
N ALA A 57 0.08 0.82 -5.86
CA ALA A 57 -0.78 0.96 -4.68
C ALA A 57 -0.67 2.38 -4.11
N ALA A 58 -1.77 2.84 -3.53
CA ALA A 58 -1.84 4.03 -2.70
C ALA A 58 -2.34 3.66 -1.30
N VAL A 59 -1.81 4.28 -0.26
CA VAL A 59 -2.23 4.06 1.13
C VAL A 59 -2.64 5.37 1.78
N GLY A 60 -3.78 5.37 2.47
CA GLY A 60 -4.30 6.53 3.20
C GLY A 60 -5.67 6.25 3.80
N ASP A 61 -6.08 7.11 4.72
CA ASP A 61 -7.44 7.14 5.27
C ASP A 61 -8.38 7.78 4.22
N VAL A 62 -9.10 6.93 3.50
CA VAL A 62 -9.95 7.28 2.35
C VAL A 62 -11.38 7.57 2.79
N ASP A 63 -11.86 6.90 3.83
CA ASP A 63 -13.24 7.02 4.29
C ASP A 63 -13.43 7.87 5.56
N GLY A 64 -12.33 8.26 6.22
CA GLY A 64 -12.31 9.17 7.36
C GLY A 64 -12.55 8.49 8.71
N ASP A 65 -12.43 7.17 8.81
CA ASP A 65 -12.62 6.42 10.05
C ASP A 65 -11.39 6.45 10.99
N GLY A 66 -10.26 6.96 10.50
CA GLY A 66 -9.00 7.07 11.22
C GLY A 66 -8.10 5.84 11.09
N LEU A 67 -8.44 4.88 10.26
CA LEU A 67 -7.61 3.75 9.83
C LEU A 67 -7.06 4.00 8.42
N LEU A 68 -6.11 3.16 8.00
CA LEU A 68 -5.53 3.24 6.66
C LEU A 68 -6.21 2.24 5.73
N GLU A 69 -6.46 2.67 4.49
CA GLU A 69 -6.88 1.79 3.41
C GLU A 69 -5.75 1.60 2.40
N VAL A 70 -5.72 0.42 1.77
CA VAL A 70 -4.91 0.16 0.57
C VAL A 70 -5.78 0.22 -0.67
N VAL A 71 -5.39 1.08 -1.62
CA VAL A 71 -6.09 1.29 -2.88
C VAL A 71 -5.23 0.80 -4.05
N VAL A 72 -5.81 0.00 -4.95
CA VAL A 72 -5.16 -0.41 -6.20
C VAL A 72 -6.11 -0.29 -7.39
N GLY A 73 -5.56 0.15 -8.52
CA GLY A 73 -6.23 0.09 -9.81
C GLY A 73 -5.78 -1.12 -10.62
N THR A 74 -6.72 -1.71 -11.36
CA THR A 74 -6.43 -2.82 -12.28
C THR A 74 -6.41 -2.36 -13.74
N ARG A 75 -5.77 -3.14 -14.61
CA ARG A 75 -5.73 -2.88 -16.05
C ARG A 75 -7.13 -2.84 -16.67
N GLU A 76 -8.04 -3.64 -16.14
CA GLU A 76 -9.42 -3.77 -16.59
C GLU A 76 -10.30 -2.59 -16.15
N GLY A 77 -9.77 -1.67 -15.35
CA GLY A 77 -10.45 -0.44 -14.95
C GLY A 77 -11.23 -0.54 -13.63
N ALA A 78 -11.02 -1.59 -12.84
CA ALA A 78 -11.58 -1.66 -11.50
C ALA A 78 -10.66 -0.96 -10.48
N LEU A 79 -11.28 -0.44 -9.42
CA LEU A 79 -10.61 0.10 -8.25
C LEU A 79 -10.96 -0.78 -7.05
N TYR A 80 -9.96 -1.30 -6.35
CA TYR A 80 -10.12 -2.04 -5.11
C TYR A 80 -9.63 -1.18 -3.96
N VAL A 81 -10.36 -1.23 -2.84
CA VAL A 81 -10.05 -0.54 -1.59
C VAL A 81 -10.23 -1.56 -0.48
N TRP A 82 -9.24 -1.70 0.40
CA TRP A 82 -9.30 -2.58 1.56
C TRP A 82 -8.93 -1.83 2.83
N ASP A 83 -9.81 -1.93 3.83
CA ASP A 83 -9.53 -1.48 5.20
C ASP A 83 -8.37 -2.25 5.80
N THR A 84 -7.61 -1.57 6.66
CA THR A 84 -6.55 -2.17 7.44
C THR A 84 -6.72 -1.82 8.92
N PRO A 85 -6.21 -2.65 9.85
CA PRO A 85 -6.27 -2.31 11.27
C PRO A 85 -5.31 -1.18 11.67
N ALA A 86 -4.47 -0.69 10.75
CA ALA A 86 -3.44 0.30 11.07
C ALA A 86 -4.04 1.70 11.21
N PRO A 87 -3.71 2.44 12.29
CA PRO A 87 -4.19 3.79 12.48
C PRO A 87 -3.54 4.77 11.49
N ALA A 88 -4.33 5.68 10.94
CA ALA A 88 -3.87 6.72 10.01
C ALA A 88 -2.96 7.78 10.66
N ARG A 89 -3.06 7.96 11.99
CA ARG A 89 -2.25 8.90 12.76
C ARG A 89 -1.76 8.27 14.06
N VAL A 90 -0.45 8.29 14.28
CA VAL A 90 0.19 7.87 15.54
C VAL A 90 0.99 9.04 16.13
N LYS A 91 0.86 9.31 17.43
CA LYS A 91 1.61 10.40 18.06
C LYS A 91 3.11 10.14 17.98
N GLY A 92 3.86 11.11 17.43
CA GLY A 92 5.32 11.05 17.35
C GLY A 92 5.86 10.11 16.28
N ARG A 93 5.01 9.56 15.40
CA ARG A 93 5.42 8.68 14.31
C ARG A 93 4.42 8.74 13.15
N SER A 94 4.93 8.80 11.91
CA SER A 94 4.10 8.64 10.72
C SER A 94 3.92 7.14 10.38
N PRO A 95 2.68 6.63 10.27
CA PRO A 95 2.41 5.25 9.83
C PRO A 95 2.61 5.10 8.31
N LEU A 96 2.36 6.18 7.57
CA LEU A 96 2.72 6.35 6.17
C LEU A 96 4.19 6.75 6.10
N GLN A 97 5.01 6.02 5.33
CA GLN A 97 6.38 6.43 5.00
C GLN A 97 6.54 6.66 3.49
N TRP A 98 5.84 5.87 2.68
CA TRP A 98 5.80 6.01 1.24
C TRP A 98 4.41 5.61 0.71
N PRO A 99 3.36 6.43 0.96
CA PRO A 99 1.98 6.11 0.59
C PRO A 99 1.79 5.87 -0.90
N LYS A 100 2.64 6.43 -1.77
CA LYS A 100 2.60 6.25 -3.23
C LYS A 100 3.92 6.72 -3.89
N PHE A 101 4.02 6.57 -5.21
CA PHE A 101 5.11 7.15 -6.00
C PHE A 101 5.32 8.64 -5.69
N HIS A 102 6.59 9.07 -5.58
CA HIS A 102 7.01 10.41 -5.16
C HIS A 102 6.72 10.79 -3.68
N HIS A 103 6.82 9.84 -2.76
CA HIS A 103 6.92 10.05 -1.30
C HIS A 103 5.66 10.57 -0.60
N ASP A 104 4.88 11.48 -1.18
CA ASP A 104 3.70 12.07 -0.54
C ASP A 104 2.53 12.30 -1.51
N LEU A 105 1.36 12.67 -0.96
CA LEU A 105 0.16 13.00 -1.75
C LEU A 105 0.35 14.20 -2.70
N ARG A 106 1.43 14.98 -2.51
CA ARG A 106 1.81 16.14 -3.34
C ARG A 106 2.82 15.76 -4.44
N ASN A 107 3.25 14.50 -4.51
CA ASN A 107 4.29 13.97 -5.39
C ASN A 107 5.62 14.75 -5.30
N SER A 108 6.04 15.16 -4.09
CA SER A 108 7.24 15.99 -3.92
C SER A 108 8.57 15.25 -4.18
N GLY A 109 8.60 13.92 -4.06
CA GLY A 109 9.80 13.11 -4.26
C GLY A 109 10.90 13.37 -3.21
N ASN A 110 10.58 13.99 -2.08
CA ASN A 110 11.56 14.37 -1.05
C ASN A 110 11.25 13.73 0.30
N TYR A 111 12.17 12.88 0.78
CA TYR A 111 12.08 12.21 2.08
C TYR A 111 11.87 13.17 3.26
N ASN A 112 12.42 14.39 3.18
CA ASN A 112 12.34 15.34 4.28
C ASN A 112 11.00 16.09 4.36
N SER A 113 10.11 15.89 3.39
CA SER A 113 8.78 16.53 3.38
C SER A 113 7.89 15.86 4.44
N PRO A 114 7.30 16.61 5.39
CA PRO A 114 6.35 16.05 6.35
C PRO A 114 5.14 15.44 5.65
N LEU A 115 4.76 14.23 6.07
CA LEU A 115 3.51 13.58 5.68
C LEU A 115 2.42 14.14 6.62
N GLU A 116 1.60 15.08 6.10
CA GLU A 116 0.54 15.77 6.86
C GLU A 116 -0.61 14.85 7.31
#